data_AF-A0A962SFJ9-F1
#
_entry.id   AF-A0A962SFJ9-F1
#
_cell.length_a   1.000
_cell.length_b   1.000
_cell.length_c   1.000
_cell.angle_alpha   90.00
_cell.angle_beta   90.00
_cell.angle_gamma   90.00
#
_symmetry.space_group_name_H-M   'P 1'
#
loop_
_entity.id
_entity.type
_entity.pdbx_description
1 polymer ?
#
loop_
_entity_poly.entity_id
_entity_poly.type
_entity_poly.pdbx_seq_one_letter_code
_entity_poly.pdbx_strand_id
1 'polypeptide(L)' 'YQLGRYALQRAGLRDCYGGGFCTVEDERFFSYRRQGKASGRMASLIWIAAE' A
#
# COMPACT_ATOMS: atom_id res chain seq x y z
N TYR A 1 -1.76 -8.08 -2.55
CA TYR A 1 -2.44 -7.81 -1.26
C TYR A 1 -2.83 -9.04 -0.46
N GLN A 2 -3.15 -10.18 -1.09
CA GLN A 2 -3.71 -11.35 -0.40
C GLN A 2 -2.81 -11.89 0.73
N LEU A 3 -1.50 -12.00 0.52
CA LEU A 3 -0.59 -12.49 1.56
C LEU A 3 -0.58 -11.61 2.82
N GLY A 4 -0.61 -10.28 2.65
CA GLY A 4 -0.69 -9.34 3.78
C GLY A 4 -2.02 -9.46 4.53
N ARG A 5 -3.14 -9.56 3.81
CA ARG A 5 -4.47 -9.79 4.42
C ARG A 5 -4.51 -11.08 5.22
N TYR A 6 -3.97 -12.16 4.66
CA TYR A 6 -3.90 -13.46 5.35
C TYR A 6 -3.08 -13.37 6.65
N ALA A 7 -1.94 -12.69 6.63
CA ALA A 7 -1.14 -12.49 7.84
C ALA A 7 -1.90 -11.71 8.94
N LEU A 8 -2.63 -10.66 8.57
CA LEU A 8 -3.45 -9.87 9.50
C LEU A 8 -4.62 -10.70 10.07
N GLN A 9 -5.29 -11.49 9.22
CA GLN A 9 -6.37 -12.38 9.65
C GLN A 9 -5.89 -13.44 10.64
N ARG A 10 -4.69 -14.02 10.40
CA ARG A 10 -4.06 -14.95 11.35
C ARG A 10 -3.71 -14.31 12.69
N ALA A 11 -3.45 -13.00 12.70
CA ALA A 11 -3.26 -12.23 13.92
C ALA A 11 -4.59 -11.80 14.59
N GLY A 12 -5.74 -12.23 14.07
CA GLY A 12 -7.07 -11.93 14.63
C GLY A 12 -7.72 -10.65 14.10
N LEU A 13 -7.06 -9.92 13.18
CA LEU A 13 -7.60 -8.70 12.58
C LEU A 13 -8.55 -9.07 11.42
N ARG A 14 -9.83 -8.77 11.60
CA ARG A 14 -10.89 -9.13 10.63
C ARG A 14 -11.21 -8.01 9.64
N ASP A 15 -11.13 -6.77 10.10
CA ASP A 15 -11.50 -5.58 9.33
C ASP A 15 -10.29 -5.01 8.59
N CYS A 16 -10.04 -5.55 7.40
CA CYS A 16 -8.93 -5.13 6.53
C CYS A 16 -9.48 -4.43 5.28
N TYR A 17 -9.13 -3.16 5.06
CA TYR A 17 -9.63 -2.34 3.96
C TYR A 17 -8.53 -2.00 2.94
N GLY A 18 -8.95 -1.50 1.76
CA GLY A 18 -8.05 -1.09 0.69
C GLY A 18 -7.39 -2.25 -0.05
N GLY A 19 -6.22 -1.99 -0.66
CA GLY A 19 -5.49 -3.00 -1.42
C GLY A 19 -6.10 -3.34 -2.78
N GLY A 20 -6.56 -2.31 -3.50
CA GLY A 20 -7.12 -2.43 -4.86
C GLY A 20 -6.25 -1.84 -5.96
N PHE A 21 -5.04 -1.33 -5.65
CA PHE A 21 -4.20 -0.64 -6.62
C PHE A 21 -2.98 -1.45 -7.03
N CYS A 22 -2.53 -1.32 -8.28
CA CYS A 22 -1.24 -1.87 -8.69
C CYS A 22 -0.33 -0.72 -9.07
N THR A 23 0.78 -0.55 -8.36
CA THR A 23 1.73 0.54 -8.66
C THR A 23 2.38 0.38 -10.05
N VAL A 24 2.43 -0.84 -10.59
CA VAL A 24 2.95 -1.10 -11.94
C VAL A 24 1.99 -0.60 -13.03
N GLU A 25 0.71 -0.94 -12.91
CA GLU A 25 -0.34 -0.66 -13.91
C GLU A 25 -0.86 0.78 -13.87
N ASP A 26 -0.88 1.39 -12.68
CA ASP A 26 -1.48 2.71 -12.48
C ASP A 26 -0.42 3.82 -12.51
N GLU A 27 -0.53 4.71 -13.48
CA GLU A 27 0.43 5.79 -13.75
C GLU A 27 0.50 6.85 -12.66
N ARG A 28 -0.52 6.94 -11.79
CA ARG A 28 -0.55 7.91 -10.68
C ARG A 28 0.51 7.63 -9.62
N PHE A 29 1.07 6.42 -9.60
CA PHE A 29 2.05 6.00 -8.59
C PHE A 29 3.46 5.87 -9.18
N PHE A 30 4.48 6.22 -8.39
CA PHE A 30 5.84 5.77 -8.69
C PHE A 30 5.92 4.24 -8.60
N SER A 31 6.74 3.64 -9.47
CA SER A 31 6.92 2.19 -9.49
C SER A 31 8.34 1.82 -9.84
N TYR A 32 9.02 1.23 -8.86
CA TYR A 32 10.38 0.73 -9.06
C TYR A 32 10.43 -0.32 -10.15
N ARG A 33 9.40 -1.17 -10.29
CA ARG A 33 9.36 -2.21 -11.33
C ARG A 33 9.28 -1.62 -12.76
N ARG A 34 8.72 -0.41 -12.90
CA ARG A 34 8.58 0.31 -14.17
C ARG A 34 9.76 1.24 -14.45
N GLN A 35 10.20 2.00 -13.45
CA GLN A 35 11.16 3.12 -13.61
C GLN A 35 12.56 2.82 -13.03
N GLY A 36 12.74 1.67 -12.36
CA GLY A 36 14.01 1.27 -11.78
C GLY A 36 14.56 2.27 -10.76
N LYS A 37 15.87 2.50 -10.80
CA LYS A 37 16.59 3.37 -9.86
C LYS A 37 16.10 4.84 -9.89
N ALA A 38 15.51 5.29 -10.98
CA ALA A 38 14.98 6.65 -11.13
C ALA A 38 13.58 6.83 -10.51
N SER A 39 12.91 5.75 -10.07
CA SER A 39 11.59 5.84 -9.43
C SER A 39 11.65 6.68 -8.16
N GLY A 40 10.67 7.58 -8.00
CA GLY A 40 10.38 8.21 -6.70
C GLY A 40 9.87 7.22 -5.65
N ARG A 41 9.47 7.74 -4.47
CA ARG A 41 8.86 6.95 -3.39
C ARG A 41 7.60 7.65 -2.90
N MET A 42 6.55 6.87 -2.65
CA MET A 42 5.33 7.34 -1.99
C MET A 42 5.48 7.18 -0.48
N ALA A 43 4.70 7.94 0.27
CA ALA A 43 4.53 7.78 1.70
C ALA A 43 3.06 7.40 2.01
N SER A 44 2.85 6.60 3.05
CA SER A 44 1.54 6.38 3.67
C SER A 44 1.57 7.04 5.04
N LEU A 45 0.68 8.00 5.27
CA LEU A 45 0.64 8.80 6.49
C LEU A 45 -0.67 8.53 7.22
N ILE A 46 -0.61 8.50 8.55
CA ILE A 46 -1.77 8.40 9.44
C ILE A 46 -1.49 9.25 10.67
N TRP A 47 -2.46 10.06 11.09
CA TRP A 47 -2.37 10.88 12.30
C TRP A 47 -3.75 11.03 12.93
N ILE A 48 -3.76 11.33 14.23
CA ILE A 48 -4.94 11.81 14.94
C ILE A 48 -4.80 13.32 14.97
N ALA A 49 -5.76 14.05 14.39
CA ALA A 49 -5.75 15.51 14.41
C ALA A 49 -6.09 16.01 15.82
N ALA A 50 -5.39 17.05 16.29
CA ALA A 50 -5.83 17.81 17.45
C ALA A 50 -6.99 18.72 17.03
N GLU A 51 -7.97 18.89 17.92
CA GLU A 51 -9.01 19.92 17.78
C GLU A 51 -8.42 21.34 17.83
#